data_AF-A0A090QZV9-F1
#
_entry.id   AF-A0A090QZV9-F1
#
_cell.length_a   1.000
_cell.length_b   1.000
_cell.length_c   1.000
_cell.angle_alpha   90.00
_cell.angle_beta   90.00
_cell.angle_gamma   90.00
#
_symmetry.space_group_name_H-M   'P 1'
#
loop_
_entity.id
_entity.type
_entity.pdbx_description
1 polymer ?
#
loop_
_entity_poly.entity_id
_entity_poly.type
_entity_poly.pdbx_seq_one_letter_code
_entity_poly.pdbx_strand_id
1 'polypeptide(L)'
;MIREQAALPDGVLPWTDLPRFAALCLTVMGEQRAEAQQSTTLAFVDRAIGDICAYLTIGGVPVSEAYQAAAKGYHGTVLCCMPRAEIYVQDDERPHSFEEALQIHQQLVSTYQALGYVVVEVPWGTVAERVDWVVACLTETA
;
A
#
# COMPACT_ATOMS: atom_id res chain seq x y z
N MET A 1 6.98 -4.51 10.04
CA MET A 1 8.09 -5.03 9.19
C MET A 1 9.37 -4.19 9.14
N ILE A 2 9.41 -2.92 8.68
CA ILE A 2 10.70 -2.16 8.62
C ILE A 2 11.37 -2.09 9.99
N ARG A 3 10.62 -1.71 11.04
CA ARG A 3 11.12 -1.68 12.43
C ARG A 3 11.58 -3.05 12.93
N GLU A 4 10.85 -4.12 12.58
CA GLU A 4 11.22 -5.49 12.94
C GLU A 4 12.54 -5.92 12.29
N GLN A 5 12.70 -5.67 10.98
CA GLN A 5 13.93 -6.01 10.28
C GLN A 5 15.11 -5.16 10.77
N ALA A 6 14.91 -3.87 11.04
CA ALA A 6 15.96 -2.99 11.57
C ALA A 6 16.49 -3.43 12.95
N ALA A 7 15.69 -4.18 13.72
CA ALA A 7 16.10 -4.72 15.02
C ALA A 7 16.92 -6.03 14.91
N LEU A 8 16.99 -6.65 13.73
CA LEU A 8 17.75 -7.89 13.51
C LEU A 8 19.21 -7.58 13.12
N PRO A 9 20.20 -8.36 13.60
CA PRO A 9 21.60 -8.20 13.21
C PRO A 9 21.85 -8.26 11.69
N ASP A 10 21.11 -9.14 11.00
CA ASP A 10 21.16 -9.32 9.54
C ASP A 10 19.82 -8.95 8.88
N GLY A 11 19.19 -7.89 9.41
CA GLY A 11 17.92 -7.37 8.91
C GLY A 11 17.96 -6.97 7.45
N VAL A 12 16.87 -7.27 6.72
CA VAL A 12 16.72 -6.86 5.33
C VAL A 12 15.90 -5.58 5.29
N LEU A 13 16.44 -4.53 4.69
CA LEU A 13 15.77 -3.23 4.58
C LEU A 13 15.60 -2.85 3.10
N PRO A 14 14.58 -2.05 2.75
CA PRO A 14 14.32 -1.72 1.35
C PRO A 14 15.46 -0.92 0.70
N TRP A 15 16.21 -0.14 1.47
CA TRP A 15 17.38 0.59 0.97
C TRP A 15 18.66 -0.25 0.89
N THR A 16 18.69 -1.45 1.49
CA THR A 16 19.86 -2.35 1.41
C THR A 16 19.68 -3.44 0.37
N ASP A 17 18.49 -4.04 0.30
CA ASP A 17 18.15 -5.14 -0.60
C ASP A 17 16.64 -5.15 -0.87
N LEU A 18 16.22 -4.30 -1.80
CA LEU A 18 14.81 -4.14 -2.16
C LEU A 18 14.16 -5.44 -2.67
N PRO A 19 14.78 -6.24 -3.56
CA PRO A 19 14.18 -7.50 -4.00
C PRO A 19 13.92 -8.48 -2.86
N ARG A 20 14.88 -8.64 -1.93
CA ARG A 20 14.71 -9.54 -0.79
C ARG A 20 13.68 -9.00 0.19
N PHE A 21 13.66 -7.68 0.42
CA PHE A 21 12.64 -7.05 1.26
C PHE A 21 11.25 -7.22 0.67
N ALA A 22 11.09 -7.06 -0.65
CA ALA A 22 9.83 -7.28 -1.34
C ALA A 22 9.32 -8.73 -1.22
N ALA A 23 10.22 -9.72 -1.22
CA ALA A 23 9.87 -11.11 -0.98
C ALA A 23 9.34 -11.32 0.45
N LEU A 24 9.95 -10.68 1.45
CA LEU A 24 9.45 -10.69 2.83
C LEU A 24 8.07 -10.02 2.94
N CYS A 25 7.88 -8.85 2.30
CA CYS A 25 6.57 -8.18 2.22
C CYS A 25 5.52 -9.14 1.67
N LEU A 26 5.83 -9.84 0.58
CA LEU A 26 4.88 -10.70 -0.12
C LEU A 26 4.39 -11.84 0.77
N THR A 27 5.29 -12.46 1.55
CA THR A 27 4.91 -13.49 2.52
C THR A 27 3.96 -12.93 3.57
N VAL A 28 4.36 -11.85 4.26
CA VAL A 28 3.57 -11.27 5.36
C VAL A 28 2.22 -10.75 4.87
N MET A 29 2.19 -10.00 3.78
CA MET A 29 0.95 -9.47 3.20
C MET A 29 0.05 -10.58 2.65
N GLY A 30 0.65 -11.67 2.14
CA GLY A 30 -0.07 -12.86 1.71
C GLY A 30 -0.80 -13.55 2.88
N GLU A 31 -0.13 -13.67 4.03
CA GLU A 31 -0.72 -14.21 5.26
C GLU A 31 -1.85 -13.32 5.78
N GLN A 32 -1.63 -12.01 5.87
CA GLN A 32 -2.66 -11.04 6.28
C GLN A 32 -3.89 -11.09 5.38
N ARG A 33 -3.69 -11.21 4.07
CA ARG A 33 -4.78 -11.37 3.12
C ARG A 33 -5.52 -12.70 3.33
N ALA A 34 -4.81 -13.80 3.52
CA ALA A 34 -5.42 -15.10 3.74
C ALA A 34 -6.24 -15.15 5.04
N GLU A 35 -5.79 -14.44 6.07
CA GLU A 35 -6.55 -14.22 7.31
C GLU A 35 -7.81 -13.37 7.04
N ALA A 36 -7.66 -12.24 6.36
CA ALA A 36 -8.77 -11.36 6.01
C ALA A 36 -9.86 -12.08 5.19
N GLN A 37 -9.48 -13.00 4.31
CA GLN A 37 -10.41 -13.82 3.50
C GLN A 37 -11.23 -14.81 4.31
N GLN A 38 -10.83 -15.14 5.54
CA GLN A 38 -11.61 -15.99 6.45
C GLN A 38 -12.70 -15.21 7.18
N SER A 39 -12.66 -13.87 7.12
CA SER A 39 -13.69 -13.02 7.71
C SER A 39 -15.02 -13.16 6.97
N THR A 40 -16.12 -13.16 7.71
CA THR A 40 -17.47 -13.07 7.16
C THR A 40 -17.94 -11.63 6.95
N THR A 41 -17.13 -10.65 7.36
CA THR A 41 -17.37 -9.22 7.22
C THR A 41 -16.27 -8.56 6.39
N LEU A 42 -16.56 -7.36 5.89
CA LEU A 42 -15.58 -6.53 5.18
C LEU A 42 -14.33 -6.31 6.03
N ALA A 43 -13.17 -6.70 5.48
CA ALA A 43 -11.87 -6.52 6.10
C ALA A 43 -11.07 -5.42 5.38
N PHE A 44 -10.42 -4.57 6.16
CA PHE A 44 -9.51 -3.54 5.67
C PHE A 44 -8.07 -3.96 5.96
N VAL A 45 -7.18 -3.79 4.98
CA VAL A 45 -5.74 -3.99 5.14
C VAL A 45 -5.03 -2.67 4.93
N ASP A 46 -4.06 -2.36 5.80
CA ASP A 46 -3.18 -1.22 5.62
C ASP A 46 -2.03 -1.63 4.71
N ARG A 47 -2.13 -1.19 3.44
CA ARG A 47 -1.35 -1.64 2.28
C ARG A 47 -1.72 -3.03 1.79
N ALA A 48 -1.48 -3.26 0.50
CA ALA A 48 -1.70 -4.54 -0.16
C ALA A 48 -0.53 -4.88 -1.08
N ILE A 49 -0.54 -6.08 -1.66
CA ILE A 49 0.55 -6.58 -2.51
C ILE A 49 0.80 -5.69 -3.74
N GLY A 50 -0.19 -4.89 -4.17
CA GLY A 50 -0.01 -3.88 -5.21
C GLY A 50 1.04 -2.81 -4.85
N ASP A 51 1.19 -2.45 -3.57
CA ASP A 51 2.23 -1.55 -3.08
C ASP A 51 3.63 -2.09 -3.41
N ILE A 52 3.84 -3.41 -3.28
CA ILE A 52 5.14 -4.05 -3.59
C ILE A 52 5.49 -3.82 -5.06
N CYS A 53 4.52 -3.96 -5.97
CA CYS A 53 4.71 -3.71 -7.39
C CYS A 53 5.11 -2.25 -7.66
N ALA A 54 4.49 -1.30 -6.95
CA ALA A 54 4.82 0.11 -7.07
C ALA A 54 6.25 0.38 -6.56
N TYR A 55 6.62 -0.09 -5.37
CA TYR A 55 7.94 0.15 -4.80
C TYR A 55 9.07 -0.52 -5.59
N LEU A 56 8.86 -1.73 -6.12
CA LEU A 56 9.82 -2.36 -7.04
C LEU A 56 10.04 -1.50 -8.29
N THR A 57 8.96 -0.95 -8.85
CA THR A 57 9.02 -0.02 -10.00
C THR A 57 9.83 1.23 -9.67
N ILE A 58 9.55 1.87 -8.51
CA ILE A 58 10.29 3.06 -8.03
C ILE A 58 11.78 2.74 -7.87
N GLY A 59 12.10 1.58 -7.32
CA GLY A 59 13.48 1.12 -7.14
C GLY A 59 14.17 0.62 -8.40
N GLY A 60 13.53 0.71 -9.58
CA GLY A 60 14.10 0.23 -10.84
C GLY A 60 14.25 -1.30 -10.93
N VAL A 61 13.53 -2.05 -10.09
CA VAL A 61 13.54 -3.51 -10.08
C VAL A 61 12.39 -4.02 -10.96
N PRO A 62 12.65 -4.95 -11.91
CA PRO A 62 11.58 -5.54 -12.71
C PRO A 62 10.52 -6.23 -11.85
N VAL A 63 9.25 -5.88 -12.07
CA VAL A 63 8.11 -6.50 -11.40
C VAL A 63 7.76 -7.80 -12.12
N SER A 64 8.02 -8.94 -11.49
CA SER A 64 7.68 -10.25 -12.06
C SER A 64 6.18 -10.48 -12.13
N GLU A 65 5.75 -11.37 -13.03
CA GLU A 65 4.36 -11.79 -13.16
C GLU A 65 3.80 -12.37 -11.86
N ALA A 66 4.64 -13.02 -11.04
CA ALA A 66 4.22 -13.56 -9.75
C ALA A 66 3.71 -12.46 -8.79
N TYR A 67 4.37 -11.30 -8.73
CA TYR A 67 3.90 -10.17 -7.93
C TYR A 67 2.58 -9.61 -8.48
N GLN A 68 2.46 -9.46 -9.80
CA GLN A 68 1.25 -8.95 -10.44
C GLN A 68 0.06 -9.89 -10.23
N ALA A 69 0.28 -11.20 -10.29
CA ALA A 69 -0.73 -12.21 -10.01
C ALA A 69 -1.16 -12.18 -8.53
N ALA A 70 -0.19 -12.10 -7.61
CA ALA A 70 -0.46 -12.02 -6.17
C ALA A 70 -1.17 -10.72 -5.76
N ALA A 71 -0.99 -9.64 -6.53
CA ALA A 71 -1.68 -8.36 -6.33
C ALA A 71 -3.17 -8.38 -6.70
N LYS A 72 -3.68 -9.44 -7.36
CA LYS A 72 -5.09 -9.56 -7.76
C LYS A 72 -5.97 -10.14 -6.67
N GLY A 73 -7.27 -9.88 -6.72
CA GLY A 73 -8.30 -10.52 -5.89
C GLY A 73 -8.55 -9.86 -4.53
N TYR A 74 -8.12 -8.60 -4.38
CA TYR A 74 -8.70 -7.64 -3.44
C TYR A 74 -10.03 -7.08 -3.98
N HIS A 75 -10.72 -6.29 -3.15
CA HIS A 75 -11.88 -5.50 -3.58
C HIS A 75 -11.54 -4.62 -4.79
N GLY A 76 -12.49 -4.44 -5.73
CA GLY A 76 -12.26 -3.70 -6.98
C GLY A 76 -11.93 -2.21 -6.78
N THR A 77 -12.30 -1.66 -5.62
CA THR A 77 -11.99 -0.29 -5.22
C THR A 77 -10.84 -0.26 -4.20
N VAL A 78 -9.82 0.54 -4.49
CA VAL A 78 -8.68 0.84 -3.61
C VAL A 78 -8.81 2.27 -3.11
N LEU A 79 -8.72 2.43 -1.79
CA LEU A 79 -8.81 3.72 -1.12
C LEU A 79 -7.41 4.28 -0.92
N CYS A 80 -7.14 5.49 -1.42
CA CYS A 80 -5.86 6.16 -1.25
C CYS A 80 -6.01 7.48 -0.49
N CYS A 81 -4.97 7.86 0.25
CA CYS A 81 -4.91 9.16 0.92
C CYS A 81 -3.75 9.95 0.31
N MET A 82 -4.06 11.06 -0.36
CA MET A 82 -3.03 11.91 -0.95
C MET A 82 -2.22 12.62 0.16
N PRO A 83 -0.88 12.70 0.04
CA PRO A 83 -0.06 13.54 0.91
C PRO A 83 -0.51 15.01 0.86
N ARG A 84 -0.54 15.68 2.01
CA ARG A 84 -0.98 17.09 2.16
C ARG A 84 0.14 17.94 2.76
N ALA A 85 0.51 19.03 2.08
CA ALA A 85 1.62 19.88 2.49
C ALA A 85 1.41 20.48 3.90
N GLU A 86 0.16 20.74 4.27
CA GLU A 86 -0.23 21.37 5.53
C GLU A 86 0.08 20.53 6.77
N ILE A 87 0.17 19.20 6.60
CA ILE A 87 0.39 18.24 7.69
C ILE A 87 1.57 17.31 7.44
N TYR A 88 2.25 17.45 6.30
CA TYR A 88 3.37 16.59 5.95
C TYR A 88 4.58 16.95 6.80
N VAL A 89 5.08 15.96 7.54
CA VAL A 89 6.29 16.07 8.33
C VAL A 89 7.16 14.85 8.03
N GLN A 90 8.46 15.09 7.87
CA GLN A 90 9.43 14.01 7.81
C GLN A 90 9.72 13.51 9.22
N ASP A 91 9.73 12.19 9.37
CA ASP A 91 10.11 11.50 10.60
C ASP A 91 10.80 10.18 10.25
N ASP A 92 11.17 9.40 11.26
CA ASP A 92 11.89 8.14 11.06
C ASP A 92 11.11 7.09 10.24
N GLU A 93 9.79 7.23 10.12
CA GLU A 93 8.93 6.37 9.28
C GLU A 93 8.64 6.96 7.91
N ARG A 94 8.72 8.29 7.76
CA ARG A 94 8.49 9.06 6.54
C ARG A 94 9.74 9.86 6.17
N PRO A 95 10.78 9.19 5.65
CA PRO A 95 12.07 9.84 5.36
C PRO A 95 12.04 10.70 4.10
N HIS A 96 11.02 10.55 3.24
CA HIS A 96 10.93 11.21 1.94
C HIS A 96 10.52 12.69 2.06
N SER A 97 11.03 13.53 1.18
CA SER A 97 10.51 14.88 1.00
C SER A 97 9.05 14.85 0.56
N PHE A 98 8.33 15.97 0.72
CA PHE A 98 6.95 16.06 0.27
C PHE A 98 6.80 15.80 -1.24
N GLU A 99 7.75 16.26 -2.06
CA GLU A 99 7.76 16.03 -3.50
C GLU A 99 7.94 14.55 -3.84
N GLU A 100 8.88 13.87 -3.19
CA GLU A 100 9.07 12.42 -3.33
C GLU A 100 7.82 11.65 -2.87
N ALA A 101 7.16 12.10 -1.79
CA ALA A 101 5.92 11.48 -1.33
C ALA A 101 4.77 11.61 -2.36
N LEU A 102 4.67 12.74 -3.06
CA LEU A 102 3.73 12.92 -4.15
C LEU A 102 4.05 12.00 -5.34
N GLN A 103 5.33 11.85 -5.70
CA GLN A 103 5.77 10.92 -6.75
C GLN A 103 5.46 9.46 -6.39
N ILE A 104 5.73 9.06 -5.15
CA ILE A 104 5.37 7.73 -4.63
C ILE A 104 3.86 7.52 -4.70
N HIS A 105 3.07 8.51 -4.27
CA HIS A 105 1.60 8.45 -4.33
C HIS A 105 1.11 8.27 -5.77
N GLN A 106 1.64 9.05 -6.72
CA GLN A 106 1.26 8.94 -8.11
C GLN A 106 1.61 7.56 -8.68
N GLN A 107 2.79 7.04 -8.37
CA GLN A 107 3.19 5.70 -8.79
C GLN A 107 2.29 4.61 -8.20
N LEU A 108 1.90 4.71 -6.93
CA LEU A 108 0.94 3.80 -6.31
C LEU A 108 -0.40 3.82 -7.06
N VAL A 109 -0.96 5.01 -7.31
CA VAL A 109 -2.22 5.17 -8.04
C VAL A 109 -2.11 4.54 -9.43
N SER A 110 -1.07 4.85 -10.20
CA SER A 110 -0.88 4.30 -11.54
C SER A 110 -0.67 2.79 -11.54
N THR A 111 0.05 2.24 -10.56
CA THR A 111 0.24 0.79 -10.42
C THR A 111 -1.10 0.08 -10.16
N TYR A 112 -1.92 0.58 -9.23
CA TYR A 112 -3.23 -0.03 -8.95
C TYR A 112 -4.19 0.09 -10.14
N GLN A 113 -4.19 1.22 -10.85
CA GLN A 113 -4.96 1.37 -12.09
C GLN A 113 -4.51 0.38 -13.17
N ALA A 114 -3.21 0.19 -13.36
CA ALA A 114 -2.66 -0.78 -14.32
C ALA A 114 -2.99 -2.24 -13.94
N LEU A 115 -3.17 -2.53 -12.65
CA LEU A 115 -3.63 -3.82 -12.15
C LEU A 115 -5.15 -4.03 -12.31
N GLY A 116 -5.89 -3.00 -12.78
CA GLY A 116 -7.33 -3.06 -13.05
C GLY A 116 -8.23 -2.58 -11.91
N TYR A 117 -7.68 -1.90 -10.90
CA TYR A 117 -8.43 -1.37 -9.77
C TYR A 117 -8.97 0.04 -10.04
N VAL A 118 -10.13 0.34 -9.46
CA VAL A 118 -10.62 1.71 -9.32
C VAL A 118 -9.94 2.31 -8.09
N VAL A 119 -9.14 3.35 -8.29
CA VAL A 119 -8.46 4.04 -7.18
C VAL A 119 -9.25 5.28 -6.83
N VAL A 120 -9.68 5.41 -5.58
CA VAL A 120 -10.48 6.54 -5.10
C VAL A 120 -9.74 7.24 -3.97
N GLU A 121 -9.59 8.56 -4.10
CA GLU A 121 -9.04 9.40 -3.04
C GLU A 121 -10.07 9.58 -1.93
N VAL A 122 -9.68 9.24 -0.70
CA VAL A 122 -10.48 9.53 0.49
C VAL A 122 -10.49 11.04 0.70
N PRO A 123 -11.66 11.69 0.71
CA PRO A 123 -11.75 13.14 0.85
C PRO A 123 -11.18 13.58 2.20
N TRP A 124 -10.76 14.85 2.23
CA TRP A 124 -10.33 15.46 3.47
C TRP A 124 -11.52 15.84 4.34
N GLY A 125 -11.30 15.82 5.66
CA GLY A 125 -12.32 16.10 6.66
C GLY A 125 -11.87 15.64 8.04
N THR A 126 -12.78 15.73 9.00
CA THR A 126 -12.63 15.11 10.31
C THR A 126 -12.55 13.59 10.17
N VAL A 127 -12.02 12.92 11.20
CA VAL A 127 -11.94 11.44 11.21
C VAL A 127 -13.32 10.81 11.02
N ALA A 128 -14.36 11.35 11.66
CA ALA A 128 -15.72 10.84 11.55
C ALA A 128 -16.26 10.94 10.11
N GLU A 129 -16.13 12.11 9.47
CA GLU A 129 -16.57 12.31 8.08
C GLU A 129 -15.86 11.36 7.11
N ARG A 130 -14.57 11.12 7.34
CA ARG A 130 -13.78 10.20 6.49
C ARG A 130 -14.20 8.75 6.67
N VAL A 131 -14.49 8.33 7.90
CA VAL A 131 -15.01 6.97 8.18
C VAL A 131 -16.36 6.77 7.51
N ASP A 132 -17.29 7.72 7.68
CA ASP A 132 -18.62 7.64 7.08
C ASP A 132 -18.54 7.56 5.55
N TRP A 133 -17.67 8.37 4.95
CA TRP A 133 -17.45 8.36 3.51
C TRP A 133 -16.84 7.04 3.02
N VAL A 134 -15.84 6.49 3.73
CA VAL A 134 -15.21 5.21 3.36
C VAL A 134 -16.23 4.07 3.37
N VAL A 135 -17.08 4.00 4.40
CA VAL A 135 -18.12 2.98 4.50
C VAL A 135 -19.13 3.15 3.35
N ALA A 136 -19.62 4.37 3.10
CA ALA A 136 -20.57 4.64 2.02
C ALA A 136 -20.01 4.25 0.64
N CYS A 137 -18.77 4.65 0.34
CA CYS A 137 -18.09 4.36 -0.92
C CYS A 137 -18.05 2.85 -1.24
N LEU A 138 -17.85 2.01 -0.22
CA LEU A 138 -17.75 0.56 -0.40
C LEU A 138 -19.12 -0.13 -0.44
N THR A 139 -20.17 0.48 0.12
CA THR A 139 -21.54 -0.07 0.06
C THR A 139 -22.29 0.26 -1.24
N GLU A 140 -21.96 1.36 -1.92
CA GLU A 140 -22.62 1.77 -3.17
C GLU A 140 -22.07 1.05 -4.41
N THR A 141 -20.93 0.37 -4.29
CA THR A 141 -20.25 -0.32 -5.41
C THR A 141 -20.52 -1.85 -5.42
N ALA A 142 -21.52 -2.32 -4.65
CA ALA A 142 -21.90 -3.73 -4.51
C ALA A 142 -23.12 -4.11 -5.36
#